data_AF-A0A3D3QJ54-F1
#
_entry.id   AF-A0A3D3QJ54-F1
#
_cell.length_a   1.000
_cell.length_b   1.000
_cell.length_c   1.000
_cell.angle_alpha   90.00
_cell.angle_beta   90.00
_cell.angle_gamma   90.00
#
_symmetry.space_group_name_H-M   'P 1'
#
loop_
_entity.id
_entity.type
_entity.pdbx_description
1 polymer ?
#
loop_
_entity_poly.entity_id
_entity_poly.type
_entity_poly.pdbx_seq_one_letter_code
_entity_poly.pdbx_strand_id
1 'polypeptide(L)' 'GDQRDGGEINTAFRQESYHTPFDDMSQAFDFGAGADHARVNFLTGYVIAQEENRPTWNAGDFFGGLFAGS' A
#
# COMPACT_ATOMS: atom_id res chain seq x y z
N GLY A 1 -14.56 9.39 6.35
CA GLY A 1 -13.69 8.59 5.46
C GLY A 1 -14.52 8.07 4.32
N ASP A 2 -13.87 7.68 3.22
CA ASP A 2 -14.48 6.97 2.09
C ASP A 2 -15.38 5.82 2.61
N GLN A 3 -16.61 5.72 2.10
CA GLN A 3 -17.61 4.73 2.53
C GLN A 3 -17.55 3.43 1.72
N ARG A 4 -16.67 3.36 0.71
CA ARG A 4 -16.51 2.18 -0.15
C ARG A 4 -15.81 1.04 0.59
N ASP A 5 -16.21 -0.20 0.29
CA ASP A 5 -15.51 -1.39 0.75
C ASP A 5 -14.31 -1.69 -0.16
N GLY A 6 -13.11 -1.35 0.31
CA GLY A 6 -11.89 -1.59 -0.44
C GLY A 6 -11.57 -3.08 -0.65
N GLY A 7 -12.04 -3.97 0.23
CA GLY A 7 -11.84 -5.40 0.11
C GLY A 7 -12.70 -6.01 -1.01
N GLU A 8 -13.97 -5.60 -1.09
CA GLU A 8 -14.87 -5.99 -2.17
C GLU A 8 -14.35 -5.50 -3.53
N ILE A 9 -13.99 -4.21 -3.63
CA ILE A 9 -13.44 -3.62 -4.86
C ILE A 9 -12.16 -4.33 -5.30
N ASN A 10 -11.24 -4.60 -4.36
CA ASN A 10 -9.99 -5.27 -4.71
C ASN A 10 -10.20 -6.71 -5.16
N THR A 11 -11.14 -7.42 -4.52
CA THR A 11 -11.50 -8.79 -4.90
C THR A 11 -12.06 -8.84 -6.32
N ALA A 12 -13.02 -7.97 -6.64
CA ALA A 12 -13.61 -7.89 -7.97
C ALA A 12 -12.55 -7.57 -9.04
N PHE A 13 -11.71 -6.54 -8.81
CA PHE A 13 -10.62 -6.20 -9.72
C PHE A 13 -9.66 -7.37 -9.98
N ARG A 14 -9.25 -8.09 -8.92
CA ARG A 14 -8.34 -9.24 -9.05
C ARG A 14 -8.95 -10.42 -9.79
N GLN A 15 -10.27 -10.59 -9.73
CA GLN A 15 -10.97 -11.71 -10.36
C GLN A 15 -11.32 -11.43 -11.82
N GLU A 16 -11.70 -10.19 -12.14
CA GLU A 16 -12.33 -9.86 -13.42
C GLU A 16 -11.40 -9.09 -14.37
N SER A 17 -10.48 -8.29 -13.84
CA SER A 17 -9.67 -7.36 -14.64
C SER A 17 -8.18 -7.68 -14.61
N TYR A 18 -7.61 -7.93 -13.43
CA TYR A 18 -6.17 -8.09 -13.23
C TYR A 18 -5.56 -9.17 -14.13
N HIS A 19 -4.41 -8.85 -14.77
CA HIS A 19 -3.72 -9.74 -15.71
C HIS A 19 -4.58 -10.17 -16.93
N THR A 20 -5.56 -9.36 -17.32
CA THR A 20 -6.34 -9.54 -18.55
C THR A 20 -6.19 -8.33 -19.48
N PRO A 21 -6.67 -8.39 -20.73
CA PRO A 21 -6.71 -7.21 -21.61
C PRO A 21 -7.58 -6.06 -21.08
N PHE A 22 -8.44 -6.29 -20.09
CA PHE A 22 -9.26 -5.26 -19.45
C PHE A 22 -8.50 -4.46 -18.38
N ASP A 23 -7.28 -4.87 -18.02
CA ASP A 23 -6.38 -4.12 -17.14
C ASP A 23 -5.66 -3.01 -17.92
N ASP A 24 -6.43 -2.05 -18.42
CA ASP A 24 -5.93 -0.95 -19.25
C ASP A 24 -6.26 0.44 -18.67
N MET A 25 -5.89 1.49 -19.42
CA MET A 25 -6.06 2.89 -19.01
C MET A 25 -7.50 3.43 -19.11
N SER A 26 -8.45 2.67 -19.65
CA SER A 26 -9.86 3.07 -19.78
C SER A 26 -10.66 2.90 -18.49
N GLN A 27 -10.08 2.24 -17.48
CA GLN A 27 -10.68 2.05 -16.16
C GLN A 27 -10.93 3.39 -15.44
N ALA A 28 -11.86 3.39 -14.48
CA ALA A 28 -12.23 4.58 -13.71
C ALA A 28 -11.22 4.90 -12.60
N PHE A 29 -10.00 5.28 -12.98
CA PHE A 29 -8.95 5.62 -12.02
C PHE A 29 -9.29 6.86 -11.20
N ASP A 30 -9.13 6.74 -9.88
CA ASP A 30 -9.07 7.88 -8.98
C ASP A 30 -7.61 8.36 -8.88
N PHE A 31 -7.23 9.30 -9.76
CA PHE A 31 -5.87 9.85 -9.79
C PHE A 31 -5.53 10.68 -8.55
N GLY A 32 -6.52 11.22 -7.83
CA GLY A 32 -6.31 11.89 -6.55
C GLY A 32 -5.84 10.90 -5.49
N ALA A 33 -6.56 9.78 -5.35
CA ALA A 33 -6.15 8.68 -4.49
C ALA A 33 -4.78 8.10 -4.89
N GLY A 34 -4.50 8.02 -6.21
CA GLY A 34 -3.17 7.63 -6.72
C GLY A 34 -2.05 8.57 -6.28
N ALA A 35 -2.28 9.88 -6.34
CA ALA A 35 -1.31 10.88 -5.86
C ALA A 35 -1.09 10.79 -4.35
N ASP A 36 -2.14 10.60 -3.56
CA ASP A 36 -2.03 10.39 -2.11
C ASP A 36 -1.27 9.11 -1.77
N HIS A 37 -1.51 8.02 -2.53
CA HIS A 37 -0.76 6.78 -2.38
C HIS A 37 0.74 6.98 -2.68
N ALA A 38 1.07 7.67 -3.76
CA ALA A 38 2.46 8.00 -4.09
C ALA A 38 3.11 8.86 -2.98
N ARG A 39 2.37 9.83 -2.45
CA ARG A 39 2.83 10.72 -1.38
C ARG A 39 3.12 9.96 -0.09
N VAL A 40 2.26 9.04 0.33
CA VAL A 40 2.48 8.25 1.56
C VAL A 40 3.72 7.38 1.44
N ASN A 41 3.92 6.70 0.29
CA ASN A 41 5.11 5.89 0.06
C ASN A 41 6.40 6.74 0.10
N PHE A 42 6.38 7.91 -0.56
CA PHE A 42 7.51 8.84 -0.55
C PHE A 42 7.82 9.34 0.87
N LEU A 43 6.81 9.85 1.59
CA LEU A 43 7.01 10.38 2.93
C LEU A 43 7.47 9.31 3.92
N THR A 44 7.01 8.07 3.78
CA THR A 44 7.47 6.95 4.62
C THR A 44 8.97 6.72 4.43
N GLY A 45 9.42 6.59 3.18
CA GLY A 45 10.84 6.43 2.89
C GLY A 45 11.67 7.66 3.31
N TYR A 46 11.15 8.86 3.07
CA TYR A 46 11.80 10.11 3.46
C TYR A 46 11.98 10.19 4.99
N VAL A 47 10.94 9.97 5.78
CA VAL A 47 11.04 10.02 7.24
C VAL A 47 12.04 8.99 7.75
N ILE A 48 11.99 7.74 7.27
CA ILE A 48 12.94 6.69 7.67
C ILE A 48 14.39 7.08 7.32
N ALA A 49 14.62 7.70 6.16
CA ALA A 49 15.96 8.10 5.72
C ALA A 49 16.52 9.29 6.51
N GLN A 50 15.67 10.07 7.18
CA GLN A 50 16.08 11.22 7.99
C GLN A 50 16.43 10.84 9.43
N GLU A 51 16.13 9.61 9.88
CA GLU A 51 16.48 9.13 11.22
C GLU A 51 17.96 8.76 11.31
N GLU A 52 18.64 9.22 12.38
CA GLU A 52 20.06 8.88 12.63
C GLU A 52 20.23 7.38 12.91
N ASN A 53 19.26 6.80 13.62
CA ASN A 53 19.26 5.40 13.99
C ASN A 53 18.33 4.61 13.07
N ARG A 54 18.75 3.40 12.69
CA ARG A 54 17.89 2.49 11.96
C ARG A 54 16.61 2.19 12.78
N PRO A 55 15.41 2.29 12.19
CA PRO A 55 14.18 1.94 12.91
C PRO A 55 14.19 0.47 13.32
N THR A 56 13.72 0.22 14.53
CA THR A 56 13.53 -1.12 15.08
C THR A 56 12.06 -1.52 15.01
N TRP A 57 11.80 -2.82 14.98
CA TRP A 57 10.43 -3.32 15.13
C TRP A 57 9.84 -2.96 16.49
N ASN A 58 8.54 -2.71 16.52
CA ASN A 58 7.82 -2.54 17.79
C ASN A 58 7.73 -3.88 18.53
N ALA A 59 7.65 -3.83 19.86
CA ALA A 59 7.45 -5.02 20.66
C ALA A 59 6.12 -5.70 20.30
N GLY A 60 6.17 -6.99 19.94
CA GLY A 60 4.99 -7.76 19.52
C GLY A 60 4.56 -7.54 18.06
N ASP A 61 5.34 -6.81 17.26
CA ASP A 61 5.05 -6.64 15.84
C ASP A 61 5.13 -7.98 15.08
N PHE A 62 4.12 -8.26 14.26
CA PHE A 62 4.04 -9.50 13.48
C PHE A 62 5.24 -9.66 12.55
N PHE A 63 5.60 -8.61 11.81
CA PHE A 63 6.73 -8.64 10.88
C PHE A 63 8.07 -8.61 11.63
N GLY A 64 8.12 -7.95 12.79
CA GLY A 64 9.25 -8.07 13.71
C GLY A 64 9.51 -9.52 14.10
N GLY A 65 8.48 -10.25 14.53
CA GLY A 65 8.60 -11.68 14.85
C GLY A 65 8.99 -12.55 13.65
N LEU A 66 8.52 -12.20 12.44
CA LEU A 66 8.78 -12.99 11.24
C LEU A 66 10.18 -12.74 10.64
N PHE A 67 10.69 -11.51 10.70
CA PHE A 67 11.86 -11.09 9.92
C PHE A 67 13.06 -10.60 10.75
N ALA A 68 12.89 -10.23 12.02
CA ALA A 68 13.99 -9.67 12.82
C ALA A 68 14.93 -10.74 13.39
N GLY A 69 14.48 -12.00 13.47
CA GLY A 69 15.15 -13.03 14.25
C GLY A 69 15.01 -12.79 15.76
N SER A 70 14.81 -13.87 16.52
CA SER A 70 14.82 -13.84 17.98
C SER A 70 16.20 -13.52 18.55
#